data_AF-A0A928IC34-F1
#
_entry.id   AF-A0A928IC34-F1
#
_cell.length_a   1.000
_cell.length_b   1.000
_cell.length_c   1.000
_cell.angle_alpha   90.00
_cell.angle_beta   90.00
_cell.angle_gamma   90.00
#
_symmetry.space_group_name_H-M   'P 1'
#
loop_
_entity.id
_entity.type
_entity.pdbx_description
1 polymer ?
#
loop_
_entity_poly.entity_id
_entity_poly.type
_entity_poly.pdbx_seq_one_letter_code
_entity_poly.pdbx_strand_id
1 'polypeptide(L)' 'MKRMDQHKDALQLMARQPAGCFEEAYPLGNGAVGAMIYGDTRQ' A
#
# COMPACT_ATOMS: atom_id res chain seq x y z
N MET A 1 5.12 -27.23 -9.25
CA MET A 1 4.20 -26.09 -9.06
C MET A 1 4.94 -25.04 -8.23
N LYS A 2 5.66 -24.11 -8.88
CA LYS A 2 6.50 -23.09 -8.22
C LYS A 2 5.62 -21.86 -7.98
N ARG A 3 5.13 -21.68 -6.75
CA ARG A 3 4.59 -20.39 -6.29
C ARG A 3 5.66 -19.80 -5.38
N MET A 4 6.38 -18.78 -5.84
CA MET A 4 7.18 -17.82 -5.05
C MET A 4 8.06 -17.03 -6.03
N ASP A 5 8.20 -15.72 -5.79
CA ASP A 5 9.01 -14.73 -6.53
C ASP A 5 8.39 -13.99 -7.75
N GLN A 6 7.07 -13.78 -7.83
CA GLN A 6 6.51 -12.85 -8.85
C GLN A 6 6.65 -11.35 -8.52
N HIS A 7 7.16 -10.99 -7.33
CA HIS A 7 7.19 -9.59 -6.87
C HIS A 7 8.58 -8.97 -6.76
N LYS A 8 9.67 -9.69 -7.09
CA LYS A 8 11.04 -9.15 -7.01
C LYS A 8 11.28 -8.00 -7.99
N ASP A 9 10.55 -7.97 -9.10
CA ASP A 9 10.76 -6.99 -10.17
C ASP A 9 9.77 -5.81 -10.10
N ALA A 10 8.84 -5.80 -9.13
CA ALA A 10 7.88 -4.72 -8.97
C ALA A 10 8.54 -3.52 -8.27
N LEU A 11 8.29 -2.31 -8.79
CA LEU A 11 8.60 -1.08 -8.07
C LEU A 11 7.68 -0.98 -6.85
N GLN A 12 8.26 -0.83 -5.66
CA GLN A 12 7.53 -0.82 -4.40
C GLN A 12 7.72 0.52 -3.70
N LEU A 13 6.63 1.05 -3.14
CA LEU A 13 6.65 2.16 -2.19
C LEU A 13 6.38 1.58 -0.80
N MET A 14 7.32 1.76 0.13
CA MET A 14 7.26 1.18 1.48
C MET A 14 7.48 2.24 2.55
N ALA A 15 6.62 2.23 3.57
CA ALA A 15 6.76 3.03 4.79
C ALA A 15 7.22 2.14 5.94
N ARG A 16 7.93 2.74 6.89
CA ARG A 16 8.37 2.05 8.12
C ARG A 16 7.37 2.15 9.27
N GLN A 17 6.36 3.01 9.13
CA GLN A 17 5.33 3.29 10.14
C GLN A 17 4.00 3.63 9.46
N PRO A 18 2.86 3.44 10.15
CA PRO A 18 1.55 3.89 9.65
C PRO A 18 1.51 5.41 9.43
N ALA A 19 0.64 5.84 8.53
CA ALA A 19 0.38 7.26 8.29
C ALA A 19 -0.32 7.90 9.50
N GLY A 20 0.13 9.09 9.91
CA GLY A 20 -0.49 9.91 10.95
C GLY A 20 -1.51 10.92 10.40
N CYS A 21 -1.40 11.28 9.12
CA CYS A 21 -2.32 12.17 8.41
C CYS A 21 -2.64 11.66 6.99
N PHE A 22 -3.54 12.36 6.31
CA PHE A 22 -4.07 11.94 5.00
C PHE A 22 -3.00 11.98 3.91
N GLU A 23 -2.12 12.98 3.95
CA GLU A 23 -1.05 13.21 2.99
C GLU A 23 0.06 12.15 3.08
N GLU A 24 0.18 11.46 4.20
CA GLU A 24 1.12 10.35 4.40
C GLU A 24 0.57 9.00 3.94
N ALA A 25 -0.75 8.88 3.74
CA ALA A 25 -1.41 7.63 3.38
C ALA A 25 -1.21 7.28 1.90
N TYR A 26 -1.29 5.98 1.59
CA TYR A 26 -1.05 5.51 0.22
C TYR A 26 -2.32 5.50 -0.63
N PRO A 27 -2.29 6.14 -1.80
CA PRO A 27 -3.45 6.17 -2.69
C PRO A 27 -3.56 4.87 -3.48
N LEU A 28 -4.77 4.32 -3.52
CA LEU A 28 -5.17 3.27 -4.46
C LEU A 28 -6.43 3.73 -5.19
N GLY A 29 -6.57 3.37 -6.46
CA GLY A 29 -7.77 3.72 -7.22
C GLY A 29 -7.85 3.05 -8.56
N ASN A 30 -9.06 3.05 -9.12
CA ASN A 30 -9.37 2.49 -10.45
C ASN A 30 -9.90 3.55 -11.43
N GLY A 31 -9.74 4.84 -11.11
CA GLY A 31 -10.22 5.97 -11.91
C GLY A 31 -11.66 6.41 -11.61
N ALA A 32 -12.44 5.66 -10.84
CA ALA A 32 -13.78 6.04 -10.40
C ALA A 32 -13.89 6.14 -8.87
N VAL A 33 -13.26 5.20 -8.16
CA VAL A 33 -13.20 5.17 -6.70
C VAL A 33 -11.75 5.15 -6.25
N GLY A 34 -11.48 5.94 -5.21
CA GLY A 34 -10.18 6.01 -4.55
C GLY A 34 -10.27 5.58 -3.08
N ALA A 35 -9.18 5.04 -2.56
CA ALA A 35 -8.99 4.74 -1.15
C ALA A 35 -7.62 5.25 -0.71
N MET A 36 -7.55 5.74 0.53
CA MET A 36 -6.31 6.15 1.18
C MET A 36 -6.00 5.17 2.30
N ILE A 37 -4.83 4.52 2.21
CA ILE A 37 -4.46 3.43 3.12
C ILE A 37 -3.48 3.98 4.18
N TYR A 38 -3.94 4.03 5.43
CA TYR A 38 -3.14 4.52 6.56
C TYR A 38 -2.25 3.46 7.20
N GLY A 39 -2.65 2.19 7.13
CA GLY A 39 -1.88 1.08 7.72
C GLY A 39 -1.94 0.99 9.25
N ASP A 40 -2.97 1.55 9.92
CA ASP A 40 -3.15 1.39 11.37
C ASP A 40 -3.35 -0.10 11.72
N THR A 41 -2.71 -0.53 12.80
CA THR A 41 -2.72 -1.92 13.28
C THR A 41 -3.80 -2.18 14.33
N ARG A 42 -4.51 -1.13 14.77
CA ARG A 42 -5.63 -1.24 15.70
C ARG A 42 -6.92 -1.53 14.92
N GLN A 43 -7.28 -2.81 14.84
CA GLN A 43 -8.61 -3.29 14.43
C GLN A 43 -9.38 -3.83 15.63
#